data_AF-A0A973B0D2-F1
#
_entry.id   AF-A0A973B0D2-F1
#
_cell.length_a   1.000
_cell.length_b   1.000
_cell.length_c   1.000
_cell.angle_alpha   90.00
_cell.angle_beta   90.00
_cell.angle_gamma   90.00
#
_symmetry.space_group_name_H-M   'P 1'
#
loop_
_entity.id
_entity.type
_entity.pdbx_description
1 polymer ?
#
loop_
_entity_poly.entity_id
_entity_poly.type
_entity_poly.pdbx_seq_one_letter_code
_entity_poly.pdbx_strand_id
1 'polypeptide(L)' 'SQPGRLYRLADRRQRFAVYQLVLNEGSSEEITQFIDGALLVELCPDLIVPAEIRDAWDPVVRGWSSSAA' A
#
# COMPACT_ATOMS: atom_id res chain seq x y z
N SER A 1 -4.58 -1.00 -16.41
CA SER A 1 -5.01 -2.08 -15.51
C SER A 1 -5.47 -3.31 -16.28
N GLN A 2 -5.11 -4.52 -15.83
CA GLN A 2 -5.59 -5.79 -16.42
C GLN A 2 -6.85 -6.24 -15.67
N PRO A 3 -8.07 -6.06 -16.23
CA PRO A 3 -9.29 -6.50 -15.57
C PRO A 3 -9.28 -8.03 -15.40
N GLY A 4 -9.56 -8.50 -14.18
CA GLY A 4 -9.70 -9.92 -13.85
C GLY A 4 -8.49 -10.61 -13.21
N ARG A 5 -7.40 -9.89 -12.90
CA ARG A 5 -6.29 -10.46 -12.14
C ARG A 5 -6.69 -10.63 -10.67
N LEU A 6 -6.84 -11.88 -10.22
CA LEU A 6 -7.08 -12.21 -8.82
C LEU A 6 -5.76 -12.15 -8.05
N TYR A 7 -5.63 -11.18 -7.15
CA TYR A 7 -4.51 -11.09 -6.23
C TYR A 7 -4.86 -11.73 -4.89
N ARG A 8 -4.00 -12.62 -4.38
CA ARG A 8 -4.16 -13.14 -3.02
C ARG A 8 -3.50 -12.18 -2.05
N LEU A 9 -4.24 -11.18 -1.56
CA LEU A 9 -3.68 -10.19 -0.62
C LEU A 9 -3.28 -10.78 0.74
N ALA A 10 -3.74 -11.99 1.08
CA ALA A 10 -3.25 -12.73 2.24
C ALA A 10 -1.76 -13.13 2.10
N ASP A 11 -1.27 -13.30 0.87
CA ASP A 11 0.14 -13.52 0.58
C ASP A 11 0.89 -12.19 0.64
N ARG A 12 1.83 -12.06 1.58
CA ARG A 12 2.60 -10.81 1.80
C ARG A 12 3.37 -10.37 0.55
N ARG A 13 3.89 -11.29 -0.26
CA ARG A 13 4.65 -10.94 -1.47
C ARG A 13 3.74 -10.41 -2.56
N GLN A 14 2.58 -11.05 -2.74
CA GLN A 14 1.57 -10.54 -3.69
C GLN A 14 1.02 -9.21 -3.23
N ARG A 15 0.76 -9.05 -1.93
CA ARG A 15 0.31 -7.78 -1.34
C ARG A 15 1.32 -6.66 -1.59
N PHE A 16 2.61 -6.90 -1.34
CA PHE A 16 3.68 -5.95 -1.64
C PHE A 16 3.67 -5.52 -3.11
N ALA A 17 3.64 -6.49 -4.04
CA ALA A 17 3.64 -6.20 -5.47
C ALA A 17 2.40 -5.40 -5.91
N VAL A 18 1.22 -5.73 -5.38
CA VAL A 18 -0.02 -4.99 -5.66
C VAL A 18 0.03 -3.58 -5.11
N TYR A 19 0.49 -3.41 -3.87
CA TYR A 19 0.54 -2.09 -3.25
C TYR A 19 1.50 -1.19 -4.02
N GLN A 20 2.67 -1.72 -4.39
CA GLN A 20 3.60 -0.96 -5.20
C GLN A 20 3.00 -0.57 -6.55
N LEU A 21 2.36 -1.50 -7.26
CA LEU A 21 1.71 -1.21 -8.53
C LEU A 21 0.62 -0.13 -8.39
N VAL A 22 -0.31 -0.32 -7.47
CA VAL A 22 -1.49 0.54 -7.30
C VAL A 22 -1.10 1.94 -6.81
N LEU A 23 -0.07 2.07 -5.98
CA LEU A 23 0.39 3.38 -5.50
C LEU A 23 1.20 4.16 -6.53
N ASN A 24 1.81 3.48 -7.50
CA ASN A 24 2.54 4.14 -8.58
C ASN A 24 1.66 4.44 -9.79
N GLU A 25 0.73 3.54 -10.12
CA GLU A 25 0.02 3.55 -11.41
C GLU A 25 -1.50 3.43 -11.28
N GLY A 26 -2.00 3.12 -10.08
CA GLY A 26 -3.41 2.82 -9.86
C GLY A 26 -4.30 4.05 -9.84
N SER A 27 -5.55 3.84 -10.21
CA SER A 27 -6.63 4.79 -9.99
C SER A 27 -7.00 4.90 -8.51
N SER A 28 -7.73 5.96 -8.14
CA SER A 28 -8.28 6.09 -6.79
C SER A 28 -9.19 4.94 -6.40
N GLU A 29 -9.97 4.39 -7.35
CA GLU A 29 -10.81 3.21 -7.13
C GLU A 29 -9.97 1.97 -6.79
N GLU A 30 -8.90 1.71 -7.54
CA GLU A 30 -7.97 0.61 -7.27
C GLU A 30 -7.26 0.78 -5.93
N ILE A 31 -6.85 2.01 -5.58
CA ILE A 31 -6.27 2.32 -4.26
C ILE A 31 -7.24 1.91 -3.15
N THR A 32 -8.51 2.32 -3.27
CA THR A 32 -9.53 2.01 -2.25
C THR A 32 -9.88 0.53 -2.20
N GLN A 33 -9.78 -0.17 -3.33
CA GLN A 33 -10.06 -1.60 -3.43
C GLN A 33 -8.95 -2.48 -2.84
N PHE A 34 -7.68 -2.12 -3.07
CA PHE A 34 -6.55 -2.99 -2.76
C PHE A 34 -5.77 -2.60 -1.51
N ILE A 35 -5.71 -1.31 -1.16
CA ILE A 35 -4.88 -0.85 -0.05
C ILE A 35 -5.63 -0.97 1.28
N ASP A 36 -5.09 -1.80 2.17
CA ASP A 36 -5.51 -1.92 3.56
C ASP A 36 -4.53 -1.10 4.41
N GLY A 37 -5.04 -0.07 5.10
CA GLY A 37 -4.22 0.84 5.90
C GLY A 37 -3.43 0.15 7.02
N ALA A 38 -3.94 -0.94 7.58
CA ALA A 38 -3.25 -1.67 8.63
C ALA A 38 -2.08 -2.48 8.08
N LEU A 39 -2.29 -3.17 6.97
CA LEU A 39 -1.24 -3.95 6.32
C LEU A 39 -0.24 -3.08 5.56
N LEU A 40 -0.65 -1.87 5.17
CA LEU A 40 0.22 -0.88 4.55
C LEU A 40 1.34 -0.44 5.49
N VAL A 41 1.06 -0.21 6.78
CA VAL A 41 2.08 0.21 7.76
C VAL A 41 3.26 -0.76 7.79
N GLU A 42 2.99 -2.06 7.69
CA GLU A 42 4.02 -3.10 7.67
C GLU A 42 4.87 -3.15 6.41
N LEU A 43 4.37 -2.62 5.29
CA LEU A 43 5.02 -2.68 3.97
C LEU A 43 5.60 -1.33 3.55
N CYS A 44 5.07 -0.24 4.09
CA CYS A 44 5.39 1.14 3.72
C CYS A 44 6.89 1.47 3.72
N PRO A 45 7.71 0.97 4.67
CA PRO A 45 9.17 1.22 4.63
C PRO A 45 9.83 0.66 3.37
N ASP A 46 9.37 -0.50 2.90
CA ASP A 46 9.99 -1.26 1.81
C ASP A 46 9.41 -0.92 0.43
N LEU A 47 8.22 -0.32 0.36
CA LEU A 47 7.57 0.01 -0.91
C LEU A 47 8.37 1.06 -1.68
N ILE A 48 8.47 0.92 -2.99
CA ILE A 48 9.03 1.96 -3.87
C ILE A 48 7.85 2.73 -4.46
N VAL A 49 7.63 3.96 -4.00
CA VAL A 49 6.51 4.82 -4.40
C VAL A 49 7.01 6.22 -4.71
N PRO A 50 6.24 7.06 -5.45
CA PRO A 50 6.59 8.45 -5.68
C PRO A 50 6.77 9.21 -4.37
N ALA A 51 7.64 10.22 -4.38
CA ALA A 51 7.99 10.99 -3.19
C ALA A 51 6.75 11.66 -2.56
N GLU A 52 5.85 12.16 -3.41
CA GLU A 52 4.62 12.83 -2.99
C GLU A 52 3.68 11.87 -2.22
N ILE A 53 3.62 10.61 -2.65
CA ILE A 53 2.86 9.57 -1.96
C ILE A 53 3.53 9.19 -0.64
N ARG A 54 4.87 9.08 -0.64
CA ARG A 54 5.63 8.83 0.59
C ARG A 54 5.34 9.91 1.61
N ASP A 55 5.53 11.18 1.24
CA ASP A 55 5.40 12.32 2.13
C ASP A 55 3.98 12.48 2.69
N ALA A 56 2.97 12.16 1.88
CA ALA A 56 1.58 12.19 2.31
C ALA A 56 1.27 11.13 3.39
N TRP A 57 1.89 9.96 3.33
CA TRP A 57 1.53 8.80 4.15
C TRP A 57 2.48 8.51 5.30
N ASP A 58 3.74 8.95 5.22
CA ASP A 58 4.74 8.76 6.27
C ASP A 58 4.27 9.26 7.65
N PRO A 59 3.61 10.43 7.78
CA PRO A 59 3.11 10.91 9.08
C PRO A 59 2.04 9.99 9.68
N VAL A 60 1.14 9.46 8.84
CA VAL A 60 0.05 8.57 9.27
C VAL A 60 0.60 7.21 9.70
N VAL A 61 1.51 6.66 8.90
CA VAL A 61 2.16 5.37 9.16
C VAL A 61 3.00 5.42 10.45
N ARG A 62 3.78 6.49 10.64
CA ARG A 62 4.55 6.69 11.88
C ARG A 62 3.65 6.85 13.11
N GLY A 63 2.53 7.57 12.96
CA GLY A 63 1.55 7.73 14.03
C GLY A 63 0.93 6.41 14.49
N TRP A 64 0.65 5.49 13.55
CA TRP A 64 0.14 4.15 13.87
C TRP A 64 1.16 3.25 14.57
N SER A 65 2.41 3.25 14.10
CA SER A 65 3.48 2.48 14.75
C SER A 65 3.71 2.90 16.21
N SER A 66 3.42 4.17 16.54
CA SER A 66 3.48 4.68 17.93
C SER A 66 2.30 4.26 18.80
N SER A 67 1.18 3.80 18.23
CA SER A 67 -0.01 3.36 18.99
C SER A 67 0.00 1.86 19.30
N ALA A 68 0.90 1.09 18.69
CA ALA A 68 1.04 -0.35 18.86
C ALA A 68 2.14 -0.75 19.88
N ALA A 69 2.77 0.23 20.54
CA ALA A 69 3.78 0.06 21.59
C ALA A 69 3.24 0.54 22.95
#